data_AF-A0A845QIR6-F1
#
_entry.id   AF-A0A845QIR6-F1
#
_cell.length_a   1.000
_cell.length_b   1.000
_cell.length_c   1.000
_cell.angle_alpha   90.00
_cell.angle_beta   90.00
_cell.angle_gamma   90.00
#
_symmetry.space_group_name_H-M   'P 1'
#
loop_
_entity.id
_entity.type
_entity.pdbx_description
1 polymer ?
#
loop_
_entity_poly.entity_id
_entity_poly.type
_entity_poly.pdbx_seq_one_letter_code
_entity_poly.pdbx_strand_id
1 'polypeptide(L)'
;MKRIGAIVCLAALTIMMTASVCFGAQSQKLEIVDMYPEDGQKNTSIENMSVKLHFNSEMGNEASAKANAKAFSITDDEGKQIPIRIFYNPKDSKEVMVLADTVKLNDNGQRLKDNTKYTLHISGDVTDNDGNALGTDQTVSFTTLNQGQNTKVYMIMMVIMFGGMFFFTSRQAKRQMAKQEEEVGREEPFNPYKEAKKTGKSVQEVIAAHEKEVAKREAKAAKKAKRAASDEDEDDYYEEESGNYKVKGPRPISAGGSSYVTGRKALAEERLAEEERLAKRRAANSKKKKKK
;
A
#
# COMPACT_ATOMS: atom_id res chain seq x y z
N MET A 1 20.36 -86.60 21.85
CA MET A 1 21.28 -86.01 20.84
C MET A 1 20.64 -85.72 19.48
N LYS A 2 19.77 -86.58 18.92
CA LYS A 2 19.20 -86.38 17.56
C LYS A 2 18.31 -85.13 17.35
N ARG A 3 17.64 -84.62 18.40
CA ARG A 3 16.76 -83.44 18.30
C ARG A 3 17.47 -82.10 18.47
N ILE A 4 18.58 -82.08 19.22
CA ILE A 4 19.36 -80.86 19.48
C ILE A 4 20.10 -80.42 18.22
N GLY A 5 20.68 -81.38 17.47
CA GLY A 5 21.32 -81.10 16.18
C GLY A 5 20.34 -80.55 15.13
N ALA A 6 19.10 -81.04 15.11
CA ALA A 6 18.07 -80.56 14.19
C ALA A 6 17.64 -79.11 14.49
N ILE A 7 17.53 -78.74 15.77
CA ILE A 7 17.18 -77.37 16.19
C ILE A 7 18.32 -76.39 15.87
N VAL A 8 19.58 -76.81 16.07
CA VAL A 8 20.75 -75.98 15.74
C VAL A 8 20.87 -75.79 14.22
N CYS A 9 20.61 -76.83 13.42
CA CYS A 9 20.56 -76.68 11.96
C CYS A 9 19.41 -75.76 11.52
N LEU A 10 18.21 -75.88 12.10
CA LEU A 10 17.08 -75.02 11.75
C LEU A 10 17.35 -73.55 12.09
N ALA A 11 17.95 -73.29 13.26
CA ALA A 11 18.35 -71.95 13.68
C ALA A 11 19.46 -71.37 12.80
N ALA A 12 20.43 -72.18 12.37
CA ALA A 12 21.45 -71.75 11.42
C ALA A 12 20.86 -71.45 10.04
N LEU A 13 19.85 -72.22 9.61
CA LEU A 13 19.18 -72.05 8.32
C LEU A 13 18.27 -70.80 8.31
N THR A 14 17.60 -70.49 9.42
CA THR A 14 16.87 -69.22 9.56
C THR A 14 17.80 -68.02 9.61
N ILE A 15 18.95 -68.12 10.29
CA ILE A 15 19.98 -67.05 10.30
C ILE A 15 20.62 -66.87 8.91
N MET A 16 20.87 -67.96 8.17
CA MET A 16 21.38 -67.87 6.80
C MET A 16 20.35 -67.30 5.82
N MET A 17 19.06 -67.64 5.97
CA MET A 17 17.99 -67.07 5.12
C MET A 17 17.65 -65.62 5.45
N THR A 18 17.90 -65.14 6.68
CA THR A 18 17.79 -63.71 7.00
C THR A 18 19.04 -62.91 6.61
N ALA A 19 20.22 -63.54 6.54
CA ALA A 19 21.46 -62.88 6.13
C ALA A 19 21.65 -62.76 4.61
N SER A 20 20.89 -63.52 3.79
CA SER A 20 21.03 -63.52 2.32
C SER A 20 20.45 -62.29 1.60
N VAL A 21 19.88 -61.31 2.31
CA VAL A 21 19.44 -60.02 1.72
C VAL A 21 20.50 -58.92 1.75
N CYS A 22 21.73 -59.21 2.20
CA CYS A 22 22.83 -58.23 2.19
C CYS A 22 23.88 -58.51 1.09
N PHE A 23 23.51 -59.20 0.01
CA PHE A 23 24.30 -59.13 -1.23
C PHE A 23 23.98 -57.83 -1.94
N GLY A 24 24.60 -56.75 -1.47
CA GLY A 24 24.65 -55.48 -2.17
C GLY A 24 25.26 -55.73 -3.54
N ALA A 25 24.41 -55.71 -4.57
CA ALA A 25 24.81 -55.26 -5.89
C ALA A 25 25.68 -54.01 -5.66
N GLN A 26 26.79 -53.92 -6.40
CA GLN A 26 27.78 -52.84 -6.32
C GLN A 26 27.05 -51.48 -6.37
N SER A 27 26.61 -50.99 -5.20
CA SER A 27 25.56 -49.99 -5.13
C SER A 27 26.21 -48.68 -5.46
N GLN A 28 25.90 -48.16 -6.64
CA GLN A 28 26.26 -46.78 -6.93
C GLN A 28 25.54 -45.93 -5.89
N LYS A 29 26.32 -45.17 -5.13
CA LYS A 29 25.79 -44.29 -4.09
C LYS A 29 24.88 -43.28 -4.78
N LEU A 30 23.60 -43.28 -4.43
CA LEU A 30 22.66 -42.28 -4.92
C LEU A 30 23.06 -40.92 -4.34
N GLU A 31 23.16 -39.92 -5.19
CA GLU A 31 23.56 -38.57 -4.80
C GLU A 31 22.70 -37.55 -5.55
N ILE A 32 22.41 -36.43 -4.87
CA ILE A 32 21.84 -35.23 -5.49
C ILE A 32 23.01 -34.45 -6.08
N VAL A 33 23.04 -34.32 -7.40
CA VAL A 33 24.12 -33.67 -8.15
C VAL A 33 23.86 -32.18 -8.31
N ASP A 34 22.60 -31.81 -8.47
CA ASP A 34 22.19 -30.42 -8.65
C ASP A 34 20.78 -30.20 -8.09
N MET A 35 20.47 -28.96 -7.73
CA MET A 35 19.17 -28.58 -7.21
C MET A 35 18.82 -27.13 -7.51
N TYR A 36 17.54 -26.89 -7.73
CA TYR A 36 16.98 -25.55 -7.81
C TYR A 36 15.72 -25.45 -6.97
N PRO A 37 15.59 -24.48 -6.06
CA PRO A 37 16.59 -23.49 -5.68
C PRO A 37 17.84 -24.13 -5.03
N GLU A 38 18.98 -23.44 -5.11
CA GLU A 38 20.19 -23.81 -4.36
C GLU A 38 19.95 -23.66 -2.84
N ASP A 39 20.68 -24.41 -2.01
CA ASP A 39 20.57 -24.25 -0.55
C ASP A 39 21.03 -22.84 -0.11
N GLY A 40 20.20 -22.20 0.70
CA GLY A 40 20.35 -20.81 1.12
C GLY A 40 19.91 -19.77 0.08
N GLN A 41 19.41 -20.17 -1.09
CA GLN A 41 19.01 -19.24 -2.15
C GLN A 41 17.92 -18.27 -1.66
N LYS A 42 18.06 -17.00 -2.04
CA LYS A 42 17.11 -15.92 -1.72
C LYS A 42 16.40 -15.44 -2.97
N ASN A 43 15.30 -14.71 -2.77
CA ASN A 43 14.52 -14.10 -3.85
C ASN A 43 13.90 -15.09 -4.83
N THR A 44 13.58 -16.29 -4.36
CA THR A 44 12.90 -17.32 -5.17
C THR A 44 11.44 -16.94 -5.40
N SER A 45 10.93 -17.14 -6.62
CA SER A 45 9.51 -16.91 -6.92
C SER A 45 8.59 -17.86 -6.15
N ILE A 46 7.45 -17.35 -5.70
CA ILE A 46 6.47 -18.08 -4.89
C ILE A 46 5.40 -18.80 -5.71
N GLU A 47 5.11 -18.33 -6.93
CA GLU A 47 3.88 -18.68 -7.66
C GLU A 47 3.72 -20.16 -8.01
N ASN A 48 4.82 -20.92 -8.00
CA ASN A 48 4.82 -22.38 -8.14
C ASN A 48 5.97 -22.97 -7.34
N MET A 49 6.01 -22.72 -6.02
CA MET A 49 7.07 -23.19 -5.13
C MET A 49 7.40 -24.67 -5.40
N SER A 50 8.51 -24.87 -6.08
CA SER A 50 8.97 -26.17 -6.55
C SER A 50 10.47 -26.26 -6.32
N VAL A 51 10.88 -27.40 -5.79
CA VAL A 51 12.27 -27.76 -5.65
C VAL A 51 12.55 -28.86 -6.65
N LYS A 52 13.44 -28.58 -7.59
CA LYS A 52 13.96 -29.53 -8.56
C LYS A 52 15.22 -30.15 -8.00
N LEU A 53 15.30 -31.46 -8.05
CA LEU A 53 16.44 -32.26 -7.62
C LEU A 53 16.91 -33.07 -8.82
N HIS A 54 18.18 -32.96 -9.17
CA HIS A 54 18.82 -33.82 -10.15
C HIS A 54 19.68 -34.85 -9.43
N PHE A 55 19.38 -36.12 -9.67
CA PHE A 55 20.12 -37.24 -9.12
C PHE A 55 21.18 -37.74 -10.11
N ASN A 56 22.17 -38.49 -9.60
CA ASN A 56 23.12 -39.20 -10.47
C ASN A 56 22.51 -40.44 -11.15
N SER A 57 21.42 -40.98 -10.61
CA SER A 57 20.69 -42.16 -11.10
C SER A 57 19.27 -41.82 -11.57
N GLU A 58 18.66 -42.74 -12.33
CA GLU A 58 17.27 -42.62 -12.77
C GLU A 58 16.27 -42.86 -11.63
N MET A 59 15.19 -42.09 -11.64
CA MET A 59 14.16 -42.05 -10.61
C MET A 59 12.77 -42.24 -11.23
N GLY A 60 11.78 -42.62 -10.43
CA GLY A 60 10.37 -42.51 -10.80
C GLY A 60 9.74 -43.69 -11.53
N ASN A 61 10.38 -44.87 -11.57
CA ASN A 61 9.66 -46.10 -11.90
C ASN A 61 8.60 -46.43 -10.84
N GLU A 62 7.71 -47.39 -11.10
CA GLU A 62 6.60 -47.69 -10.19
C GLU A 62 7.07 -48.07 -8.76
N ALA A 63 8.18 -48.79 -8.65
CA ALA A 63 8.74 -49.23 -7.38
C ALA A 63 9.35 -48.07 -6.58
N SER A 64 10.23 -47.26 -7.20
CA SER A 64 10.88 -46.12 -6.56
C SER A 64 9.88 -45.01 -6.26
N ALA A 65 8.92 -44.74 -7.14
CA ALA A 65 7.86 -43.77 -6.90
C ALA A 65 7.01 -44.14 -5.67
N LYS A 66 6.71 -45.43 -5.49
CA LYS A 66 5.97 -45.93 -4.33
C LYS A 66 6.81 -45.88 -3.05
N ALA A 67 8.08 -46.24 -3.11
CA ALA A 67 9.01 -46.16 -1.97
C ALA A 67 9.18 -44.71 -1.50
N ASN A 68 9.34 -43.77 -2.43
CA ASN A 68 9.67 -42.38 -2.15
C ASN A 68 8.46 -41.48 -1.82
N ALA A 69 7.24 -42.02 -1.83
CA ALA A 69 6.00 -41.24 -1.70
C ALA A 69 5.91 -40.39 -0.42
N LYS A 70 6.67 -40.75 0.63
CA LYS A 70 6.74 -40.04 1.91
C LYS A 70 8.16 -39.55 2.26
N ALA A 71 9.11 -39.69 1.35
CA ALA A 71 10.51 -39.38 1.61
C ALA A 71 10.84 -37.88 1.53
N PHE A 72 9.87 -37.06 1.11
CA PHE A 72 10.01 -35.61 0.98
C PHE A 72 8.97 -34.88 1.83
N SER A 73 9.37 -33.78 2.45
CA SER A 73 8.46 -32.85 3.12
C SER A 73 8.98 -31.42 3.05
N ILE A 74 8.09 -30.44 2.98
CA ILE A 74 8.47 -29.03 3.04
C ILE A 74 7.88 -28.42 4.31
N THR A 75 8.65 -27.62 5.03
CA THR A 75 8.18 -26.81 6.15
C THR A 75 8.46 -25.32 5.90
N ASP A 76 7.65 -24.45 6.47
CA ASP A 76 7.98 -23.03 6.58
C ASP A 76 8.95 -22.75 7.74
N ASP A 77 9.21 -21.48 8.00
CA ASP A 77 10.08 -20.96 9.05
C ASP A 77 9.51 -21.19 10.46
N GLU A 78 8.20 -21.34 10.57
CA GLU A 78 7.48 -21.69 11.81
C GLU A 78 7.45 -23.23 12.03
N GLY A 79 8.01 -24.01 11.11
CA GLY A 79 8.01 -25.48 11.15
C GLY A 79 6.70 -26.12 10.71
N LYS A 80 5.79 -25.34 10.12
CA LYS A 80 4.49 -25.81 9.65
C LYS A 80 4.65 -26.54 8.33
N GLN A 81 4.06 -27.73 8.23
CA GLN A 81 4.17 -28.57 7.05
C GLN A 81 3.34 -28.02 5.88
N ILE A 82 3.99 -27.93 4.72
CA ILE A 82 3.39 -27.55 3.45
C ILE A 82 2.99 -28.82 2.70
N PRO A 83 1.72 -28.97 2.28
CA PRO A 83 1.30 -30.04 1.39
C PRO A 83 2.12 -30.03 0.09
N ILE A 84 2.57 -31.21 -0.36
CA ILE A 84 3.38 -31.37 -1.57
C ILE A 84 2.83 -32.42 -2.53
N ARG A 85 3.32 -32.37 -3.77
CA ARG A 85 3.24 -33.41 -4.80
C ARG A 85 4.63 -33.65 -5.36
N ILE A 86 4.94 -34.92 -5.61
CA ILE A 86 6.21 -35.34 -6.21
C ILE A 86 5.94 -35.66 -7.67
N PHE A 87 6.73 -35.09 -8.57
CA PHE A 87 6.67 -35.35 -10.00
C PHE A 87 8.02 -35.86 -10.49
N TYR A 88 7.98 -36.87 -11.33
CA TYR A 88 9.15 -37.41 -12.03
C TYR A 88 9.10 -36.93 -13.46
N ASN A 89 10.20 -36.39 -13.97
CA ASN A 89 10.22 -35.82 -15.31
C ASN A 89 10.34 -36.95 -16.35
N PRO A 90 9.38 -37.10 -17.29
CA PRO A 90 9.42 -38.17 -18.28
C PRO A 90 10.50 -37.97 -19.36
N LYS A 91 11.05 -36.76 -19.50
CA LYS A 91 12.12 -36.44 -20.46
C LYS A 91 13.51 -36.55 -19.84
N ASP A 92 13.60 -36.35 -18.54
CA ASP A 92 14.82 -36.46 -17.76
C ASP A 92 14.53 -37.31 -16.52
N SER A 93 14.77 -38.62 -16.63
CA SER A 93 14.49 -39.58 -15.57
C SER A 93 15.28 -39.31 -14.29
N LYS A 94 16.31 -38.46 -14.33
CA LYS A 94 17.11 -38.10 -13.15
C LYS A 94 16.59 -36.86 -12.43
N GLU A 95 15.60 -36.16 -13.00
CA GLU A 95 14.99 -34.98 -12.39
C GLU A 95 13.71 -35.35 -11.62
N VAL A 96 13.68 -34.98 -10.35
CA VAL A 96 12.51 -35.07 -9.47
C VAL A 96 12.10 -33.67 -9.04
N MET A 97 10.82 -33.35 -9.21
CA MET A 97 10.25 -32.07 -8.79
C MET A 97 9.35 -32.27 -7.59
N VAL A 98 9.67 -31.61 -6.48
CA VAL A 98 8.83 -31.53 -5.29
C VAL A 98 8.10 -30.19 -5.31
N LEU A 99 6.79 -30.22 -5.56
CA LEU A 99 5.97 -29.03 -5.78
C LEU A 99 4.93 -28.88 -4.66
N ALA A 100 4.74 -27.65 -4.17
CA ALA A 100 3.72 -27.35 -3.19
C ALA A 100 2.31 -27.53 -3.77
N ASP A 101 1.47 -28.32 -3.10
CA ASP A 101 0.09 -28.60 -3.52
C ASP A 101 -0.81 -27.41 -3.17
N THR A 102 -0.90 -26.45 -4.09
CA THR A 102 -1.67 -25.21 -3.91
C THR A 102 -3.16 -25.47 -3.68
N VAL A 103 -3.71 -26.55 -4.21
CA VAL A 103 -5.11 -26.95 -3.99
C VAL A 103 -5.30 -27.31 -2.52
N LYS A 104 -4.49 -28.24 -2.00
CA LYS A 104 -4.59 -28.66 -0.58
C LYS A 104 -4.22 -27.56 0.40
N LEU A 105 -3.28 -26.69 0.03
CA LEU A 105 -2.96 -25.50 0.81
C LEU A 105 -4.21 -24.64 1.02
N ASN A 106 -4.91 -24.32 -0.07
CA ASN A 106 -6.12 -23.51 -0.03
C ASN A 106 -7.24 -24.20 0.77
N ASP A 107 -7.45 -25.50 0.59
CA ASP A 107 -8.44 -26.28 1.34
C ASP A 107 -8.19 -26.24 2.86
N ASN A 108 -6.91 -26.22 3.26
CA ASN A 108 -6.48 -26.14 4.66
C ASN A 108 -6.41 -24.70 5.21
N GLY A 109 -6.86 -23.70 4.43
CA GLY A 109 -6.75 -22.28 4.80
C GLY A 109 -5.30 -21.78 4.90
N GLN A 110 -4.36 -22.48 4.30
CA GLN A 110 -2.94 -22.14 4.26
C GLN A 110 -2.59 -21.46 2.94
N ARG A 111 -1.62 -20.56 2.98
CA ARG A 111 -1.09 -19.91 1.78
C ARG A 111 0.42 -19.81 1.89
N LEU A 112 1.10 -19.90 0.75
CA LEU A 112 2.51 -19.58 0.68
C LEU A 112 2.68 -18.08 0.99
N LYS A 113 3.74 -17.75 1.72
CA LYS A 113 4.06 -16.40 2.17
C LYS A 113 5.31 -15.88 1.45
N ASP A 114 5.26 -14.59 1.11
CA ASP A 114 6.44 -13.86 0.63
C ASP A 114 7.44 -13.64 1.76
N ASN A 115 8.72 -13.49 1.42
CA ASN A 115 9.79 -13.24 2.39
C ASN A 115 9.85 -14.29 3.50
N THR A 116 9.58 -15.55 3.17
CA THR A 116 9.54 -16.67 4.10
C THR A 116 10.59 -17.70 3.72
N LYS A 117 11.29 -18.22 4.72
CA LYS A 117 12.23 -19.32 4.55
C LYS A 117 11.45 -20.63 4.54
N TYR A 118 11.60 -21.40 3.47
CA TYR A 118 11.10 -22.76 3.37
C TYR A 118 12.27 -23.74 3.42
N THR A 119 12.03 -24.92 3.99
CA THR A 119 13.02 -26.00 4.08
C THR A 119 12.40 -27.27 3.53
N LEU A 120 13.02 -27.82 2.48
CA LEU A 120 12.77 -29.18 2.00
C LEU A 120 13.61 -30.14 2.85
N HIS A 121 12.95 -31.14 3.41
CA HIS A 121 13.56 -32.28 4.08
C HIS A 121 13.49 -33.48 3.15
N ILE A 122 14.64 -34.10 2.92
CA ILE A 122 14.84 -35.24 2.03
C ILE A 122 15.35 -36.38 2.90
N SER A 123 14.62 -37.48 2.97
CA SER A 123 15.02 -38.64 3.74
C SER A 123 16.18 -39.38 3.08
N GLY A 124 17.09 -39.93 3.89
CA GLY A 124 18.11 -40.88 3.43
C GLY A 124 17.53 -42.17 2.84
N ASP A 125 16.27 -42.46 3.10
CA ASP A 125 15.57 -43.63 2.57
C ASP A 125 15.09 -43.43 1.11
N VAL A 126 15.34 -42.27 0.49
CA VAL A 126 15.07 -42.07 -0.95
C VAL A 126 15.85 -43.11 -1.74
N THR A 127 15.15 -43.86 -2.60
CA THR A 127 15.75 -44.88 -3.48
C THR A 127 15.61 -44.54 -4.95
N ASP A 128 16.61 -44.91 -5.75
CA ASP A 128 16.55 -44.85 -7.20
C ASP A 128 15.78 -46.03 -7.80
N ASN A 129 15.70 -46.09 -9.13
CA ASN A 129 15.03 -47.14 -9.86
C ASN A 129 15.65 -48.54 -9.66
N ASP A 130 16.92 -48.60 -9.29
CA ASP A 130 17.69 -49.83 -9.05
C ASP A 130 17.67 -50.23 -7.56
N GLY A 131 17.09 -49.39 -6.69
CA GLY A 131 16.98 -49.62 -5.25
C GLY A 131 18.16 -49.10 -4.43
N ASN A 132 19.08 -48.32 -5.00
CA ASN A 132 20.15 -47.67 -4.25
C ASN A 132 19.58 -46.52 -3.42
N ALA A 133 19.89 -46.49 -2.13
CA ALA A 133 19.44 -45.45 -1.21
C ALA A 133 20.37 -44.23 -1.18
N LEU A 134 19.82 -43.05 -0.88
CA LEU A 134 20.57 -41.81 -0.62
C LEU A 134 21.46 -41.93 0.62
N GLY A 135 20.99 -42.69 1.62
CA GLY A 135 21.74 -43.12 2.81
C GLY A 135 21.82 -42.12 3.95
N THR A 136 21.59 -40.82 3.70
CA THR A 136 21.59 -39.78 4.75
C THR A 136 20.50 -38.75 4.50
N ASP A 137 19.84 -38.32 5.58
CA ASP A 137 18.90 -37.20 5.51
C ASP A 137 19.61 -35.92 5.07
N GLN A 138 18.97 -35.17 4.19
CA GLN A 138 19.46 -33.89 3.68
C GLN A 138 18.38 -32.82 3.78
N THR A 139 18.80 -31.57 3.92
CA THR A 139 17.89 -30.43 3.98
C THR A 139 18.33 -29.37 3.00
N VAL A 140 17.37 -28.77 2.31
CA VAL A 140 17.60 -27.66 1.38
C VAL A 140 16.69 -26.51 1.78
N SER A 141 17.25 -25.33 1.97
CA SER A 141 16.51 -24.16 2.40
C SER A 141 16.55 -23.04 1.38
N PHE A 142 15.45 -22.31 1.22
CA PHE A 142 15.38 -21.17 0.32
C PHE A 142 14.40 -20.12 0.84
N THR A 143 14.57 -18.86 0.43
CA THR A 143 13.74 -17.74 0.88
C THR A 143 12.98 -17.15 -0.30
N THR A 144 11.66 -17.02 -0.16
CA THR A 144 10.79 -16.42 -1.18
C THR A 144 11.03 -14.93 -1.33
N LEU A 145 10.77 -14.40 -2.53
CA LEU A 145 10.87 -12.99 -2.85
C LEU A 145 9.97 -12.13 -1.95
N ASN A 146 10.47 -10.96 -1.56
CA ASN A 146 9.69 -9.97 -0.83
C ASN A 146 8.97 -9.03 -1.81
N GLN A 147 7.79 -9.43 -2.31
CA GLN A 147 7.02 -8.60 -3.25
C GLN A 147 6.54 -7.29 -2.62
N GLY A 148 6.25 -7.30 -1.31
CA GLY A 148 5.79 -6.11 -0.58
C GLY A 148 6.82 -4.99 -0.54
N GLN A 149 8.10 -5.31 -0.30
CA GLN A 149 9.19 -4.32 -0.33
C GLN A 149 9.43 -3.80 -1.76
N ASN A 150 9.45 -4.70 -2.75
CA ASN A 150 9.63 -4.30 -4.15
C ASN A 150 8.52 -3.35 -4.63
N THR A 151 7.26 -3.66 -4.31
CA THR A 151 6.11 -2.83 -4.68
C THR A 151 6.18 -1.44 -4.01
N LYS A 152 6.61 -1.37 -2.75
CA LYS A 152 6.81 -0.08 -2.05
C LYS A 152 7.88 0.77 -2.72
N VAL A 153 9.01 0.17 -3.11
CA VAL A 153 10.08 0.88 -3.82
C VAL A 153 9.59 1.45 -5.15
N TYR A 154 8.86 0.65 -5.95
CA TYR A 154 8.28 1.13 -7.20
C TYR A 154 7.23 2.23 -6.97
N MET A 155 6.39 2.11 -5.94
CA MET A 155 5.42 3.15 -5.58
C MET A 155 6.10 4.46 -5.16
N ILE A 156 7.19 4.40 -4.38
CA ILE A 156 7.97 5.59 -4.00
C ILE A 156 8.58 6.25 -5.25
N MET A 157 9.20 5.47 -6.14
CA MET A 157 9.73 6.00 -7.40
C MET A 157 8.65 6.62 -8.29
N MET A 158 7.47 6.00 -8.35
CA MET A 158 6.31 6.55 -9.05
C MET A 158 5.87 7.89 -8.43
N VAL A 159 5.76 7.99 -7.10
CA VAL A 159 5.42 9.24 -6.42
C VAL A 159 6.46 10.33 -6.69
N ILE A 160 7.75 9.99 -6.73
CA ILE A 160 8.83 10.95 -7.08
C ILE A 160 8.70 11.41 -8.54
N MET A 161 8.47 10.51 -9.48
CA MET A 161 8.30 10.86 -10.90
C MET A 161 7.03 11.69 -11.15
N PHE A 162 5.87 11.25 -10.64
CA PHE A 162 4.62 11.98 -10.77
C PHE A 162 4.64 13.30 -10.00
N GLY A 163 5.23 13.33 -8.80
CA GLY A 163 5.42 14.55 -8.02
C GLY A 163 6.35 15.54 -8.74
N GLY A 164 7.46 15.04 -9.32
CA GLY A 164 8.38 15.84 -10.14
C GLY A 164 7.69 16.40 -11.38
N MET A 165 6.98 15.57 -12.16
CA MET A 165 6.20 16.02 -13.30
C MET A 165 5.11 17.00 -12.88
N PHE A 166 4.35 16.74 -11.82
CA PHE A 166 3.29 17.64 -11.34
C PHE A 166 3.86 18.99 -10.87
N PHE A 167 5.01 18.99 -10.17
CA PHE A 167 5.68 20.22 -9.75
C PHE A 167 6.23 21.02 -10.95
N PHE A 168 6.88 20.37 -11.91
CA PHE A 168 7.38 21.05 -13.12
C PHE A 168 6.24 21.52 -14.03
N THR A 169 5.20 20.70 -14.23
CA THR A 169 4.04 21.03 -15.07
C THR A 169 3.19 22.14 -14.42
N SER A 170 2.98 22.12 -13.10
CA SER A 170 2.26 23.20 -12.40
C SER A 170 3.06 24.51 -12.42
N ARG A 171 4.39 24.47 -12.31
CA ARG A 171 5.24 25.66 -12.42
C ARG A 171 5.30 26.18 -13.87
N GLN A 172 5.30 25.30 -14.86
CA GLN A 172 5.22 25.68 -16.29
C GLN A 172 3.83 26.20 -16.66
N ALA A 173 2.75 25.59 -16.17
CA ALA A 173 1.38 26.04 -16.35
C ALA A 173 1.14 27.38 -15.65
N LYS A 174 1.62 27.59 -14.41
CA LYS A 174 1.60 28.91 -13.76
C LYS A 174 2.43 29.94 -14.52
N ARG A 175 3.57 29.57 -15.10
CA ARG A 175 4.38 30.47 -15.95
C ARG A 175 3.72 30.76 -17.30
N GLN A 176 3.00 29.82 -17.89
CA GLN A 176 2.24 30.02 -19.13
C GLN A 176 0.97 30.83 -18.89
N MET A 177 0.26 30.58 -17.78
CA MET A 177 -0.89 31.38 -17.33
C MET A 177 -0.48 32.80 -16.93
N ALA A 178 0.64 32.99 -16.22
CA ALA A 178 1.15 34.32 -15.90
C ALA A 178 1.56 35.09 -17.16
N LYS A 179 2.17 34.43 -18.15
CA LYS A 179 2.48 35.05 -19.45
C LYS A 179 1.22 35.38 -20.26
N GLN A 180 0.17 34.56 -20.18
CA GLN A 180 -1.13 34.86 -20.80
C GLN A 180 -1.88 35.99 -20.06
N GLU A 181 -1.83 36.05 -18.73
CA GLU A 181 -2.39 37.17 -17.94
C GLU A 181 -1.64 38.48 -18.20
N GLU A 182 -0.32 38.44 -18.43
CA GLU A 182 0.49 39.63 -18.75
C GLU A 182 0.25 40.15 -20.18
N GLU A 183 -0.08 39.27 -21.15
CA GLU A 183 -0.54 39.67 -22.49
C GLU A 183 -1.99 40.18 -22.51
N VAL A 184 -2.88 39.63 -21.68
CA VAL A 184 -4.29 40.08 -21.57
C VAL A 184 -4.44 41.31 -20.68
N GLY A 185 -3.48 41.57 -19.78
CA GLY A 185 -3.48 42.69 -18.83
C GLY A 185 -2.99 44.03 -19.36
N ARG A 186 -2.60 44.15 -20.64
CA ARG A 186 -2.46 45.46 -21.28
C ARG A 186 -3.85 46.00 -21.59
N GLU A 187 -4.49 46.61 -20.60
CA GLU A 187 -5.69 47.44 -20.80
C GLU A 187 -5.38 48.46 -21.92
N GLU A 188 -6.25 48.54 -22.94
CA GLU A 188 -6.14 49.60 -23.95
C GLU A 188 -6.07 50.95 -23.23
N PRO A 189 -5.11 51.84 -23.56
CA PRO A 189 -4.94 53.09 -22.84
C PRO A 189 -6.24 53.91 -22.86
N PHE A 190 -6.72 54.25 -21.66
CA PHE A 190 -7.96 54.99 -21.44
C PHE A 190 -8.00 56.24 -22.33
N ASN A 191 -8.99 56.31 -23.23
CA ASN A 191 -9.18 57.44 -24.16
C ASN A 191 -10.44 58.23 -23.76
N PRO A 192 -10.30 59.37 -23.04
CA PRO A 192 -11.40 60.11 -22.44
C PRO A 192 -12.49 60.54 -23.43
N TYR A 193 -12.10 60.86 -24.66
CA TYR A 193 -13.02 61.36 -25.69
C TYR A 193 -13.90 60.27 -26.29
N LYS A 194 -13.40 59.04 -26.37
CA LYS A 194 -14.14 57.88 -26.91
C LYS A 194 -15.19 57.41 -25.90
N GLU A 195 -14.85 57.46 -24.61
CA GLU A 195 -15.77 57.08 -23.54
C GLU A 195 -16.84 58.14 -23.26
N ALA A 196 -16.49 59.43 -23.32
CA ALA A 196 -17.46 60.52 -23.25
C ALA A 196 -18.52 60.42 -24.36
N LYS A 197 -18.12 60.11 -25.59
CA LYS A 197 -19.04 59.92 -26.73
C LYS A 197 -19.94 58.70 -26.60
N LYS A 198 -19.45 57.61 -25.99
CA LYS A 198 -20.24 56.39 -25.74
C LYS A 198 -21.19 56.51 -24.56
N THR A 199 -20.80 57.25 -23.52
CA THR A 199 -21.56 57.39 -22.27
C THR A 199 -22.46 58.62 -22.24
N GLY A 200 -22.30 59.55 -23.20
CA GLY A 200 -23.06 60.79 -23.27
C GLY A 200 -22.69 61.81 -22.19
N LYS A 201 -21.59 61.58 -21.46
CA LYS A 201 -21.10 62.41 -20.35
C LYS A 201 -19.99 63.34 -20.80
N SER A 202 -19.75 64.41 -20.03
CA SER A 202 -18.64 65.33 -20.32
C SER A 202 -17.29 64.64 -20.09
N VAL A 203 -16.28 65.03 -20.87
CA VAL A 203 -14.92 64.46 -20.80
C VAL A 203 -14.33 64.58 -19.39
N GLN A 204 -14.62 65.68 -18.68
CA GLN A 204 -14.14 65.89 -17.31
C GLN A 204 -14.76 64.92 -16.29
N GLU A 205 -16.04 64.58 -16.45
CA GLU A 205 -16.72 63.62 -15.56
C GLU A 205 -16.20 62.19 -15.77
N VAL A 206 -15.84 61.85 -17.01
CA VAL A 206 -15.26 60.56 -17.39
C VAL A 206 -13.84 60.41 -16.82
N ILE A 207 -13.02 61.46 -16.88
CA ILE A 207 -11.68 61.46 -16.27
C ILE A 207 -11.78 61.33 -14.74
N ALA A 208 -12.65 62.11 -14.09
CA ALA A 208 -12.82 62.05 -12.63
C ALA A 208 -13.37 60.70 -12.14
N ALA A 209 -14.26 60.07 -12.92
CA ALA A 209 -14.77 58.73 -12.62
C ALA A 209 -13.67 57.67 -12.74
N HIS A 210 -12.84 57.76 -13.78
CA HIS A 210 -11.71 56.85 -13.99
C HIS A 210 -10.64 57.01 -12.92
N GLU A 211 -10.25 58.23 -12.56
CA GLU A 211 -9.31 58.51 -11.47
C GLU A 211 -9.81 57.93 -10.12
N LYS A 212 -11.10 58.05 -9.84
CA LYS A 212 -11.71 57.49 -8.64
C LYS A 212 -11.71 55.96 -8.65
N GLU A 213 -11.84 55.33 -9.82
CA GLU A 213 -11.76 53.88 -9.96
C GLU A 213 -10.32 53.39 -9.79
N VAL A 214 -9.36 54.05 -10.43
CA VAL A 214 -7.92 53.78 -10.29
C VAL A 214 -7.50 53.91 -8.83
N ALA A 215 -7.84 55.01 -8.15
CA ALA A 215 -7.53 55.19 -6.73
C ALA A 215 -8.16 54.10 -5.83
N LYS A 216 -9.38 53.62 -6.17
CA LYS A 216 -10.03 52.53 -5.44
C LYS A 216 -9.36 51.18 -5.69
N ARG A 217 -8.87 50.93 -6.92
CA ARG A 217 -8.09 49.73 -7.26
C ARG A 217 -6.73 49.75 -6.56
N GLU A 218 -6.03 50.88 -6.57
CA GLU A 218 -4.76 51.07 -5.88
C GLU A 218 -4.88 50.94 -4.36
N ALA A 219 -5.92 51.51 -3.75
CA ALA A 219 -6.17 51.35 -2.31
C ALA A 219 -6.45 49.88 -1.93
N LYS A 220 -7.15 49.12 -2.79
CA LYS A 220 -7.36 47.68 -2.58
C LYS A 220 -6.06 46.89 -2.76
N ALA A 221 -5.25 47.22 -3.76
CA ALA A 221 -3.96 46.59 -4.00
C ALA A 221 -2.99 46.85 -2.84
N ALA A 222 -2.90 48.09 -2.35
CA ALA A 222 -2.10 48.47 -1.19
C ALA A 222 -2.56 47.77 0.09
N LYS A 223 -3.88 47.59 0.30
CA LYS A 223 -4.41 46.82 1.44
C LYS A 223 -4.08 45.33 1.34
N LYS A 224 -4.10 44.75 0.14
CA LYS A 224 -3.70 43.36 -0.11
C LYS A 224 -2.21 43.16 0.11
N ALA A 225 -1.38 44.11 -0.35
CA ALA A 225 0.06 44.10 -0.15
C ALA A 225 0.44 44.26 1.34
N LYS A 226 -0.25 45.12 2.09
CA LYS A 226 -0.04 45.24 3.55
C LYS A 226 -0.43 43.97 4.32
N ARG A 227 -1.50 43.28 3.91
CA ARG A 227 -1.90 41.98 4.49
C ARG A 227 -0.88 40.88 4.19
N ALA A 228 -0.29 40.89 3.00
CA ALA A 228 0.74 39.95 2.61
C ALA A 228 2.11 40.22 3.27
N ALA A 229 2.31 41.42 3.84
CA ALA A 229 3.54 41.81 4.52
C ALA A 229 3.44 41.75 6.06
N SER A 230 2.27 41.40 6.62
CA SER A 230 2.05 41.32 8.07
C SER A 230 1.93 39.90 8.62
N ASP A 231 1.84 38.89 7.76
CA ASP A 231 1.75 37.48 8.14
C ASP A 231 2.97 36.75 7.54
N GLU A 232 4.10 36.77 8.27
CA GLU A 232 5.13 35.75 8.17
C GLU A 232 4.89 34.74 9.31
N ASP A 233 4.61 33.51 8.89
CA ASP A 233 4.62 32.22 9.60
C ASP A 233 3.46 31.87 10.57
N GLU A 234 2.56 30.98 10.15
CA GLU A 234 2.43 29.61 10.71
C GLU A 234 1.33 28.76 10.02
N ASP A 235 1.75 27.54 9.67
CA ASP A 235 1.04 26.25 9.74
C ASP A 235 0.13 25.67 8.64
N ASP A 236 0.49 24.43 8.32
CA ASP A 236 -0.23 23.33 7.68
C ASP A 236 -1.76 23.43 7.78
N TYR A 237 -2.42 23.52 6.62
CA TYR A 237 -3.82 23.14 6.51
C TYR A 237 -3.93 21.73 5.95
N TYR A 238 -3.73 20.74 6.83
CA TYR A 238 -4.63 19.59 6.80
C TYR A 238 -6.03 20.14 7.11
N GLU A 239 -6.93 20.11 6.13
CA GLU A 239 -8.34 20.36 6.37
C GLU A 239 -8.86 19.25 7.29
N GLU A 240 -8.81 19.47 8.60
CA GLU A 240 -9.72 18.78 9.51
C GLU A 240 -11.13 19.14 9.05
N GLU A 241 -11.80 18.13 8.50
CA GLU A 241 -13.18 18.20 8.01
C GLU A 241 -14.07 18.61 9.18
N SER A 242 -14.27 19.92 9.36
CA SER A 242 -15.19 20.42 10.37
C SER A 242 -16.54 19.81 10.03
N GLY A 243 -17.08 18.96 10.92
CA GLY A 243 -18.37 18.26 10.77
C GLY A 243 -19.60 19.19 10.74
N ASN A 244 -19.41 20.41 10.26
CA ASN A 244 -20.37 21.49 10.22
C ASN A 244 -21.11 21.45 8.88
N TYR A 245 -22.35 20.97 8.92
CA TYR A 245 -23.22 20.98 7.76
C TYR A 245 -23.69 22.40 7.42
N LYS A 246 -23.61 22.77 6.14
CA LYS A 246 -24.02 24.07 5.63
C LYS A 246 -25.56 24.18 5.67
N VAL A 247 -26.09 24.92 6.64
CA VAL A 247 -27.54 25.16 6.76
C VAL A 247 -27.98 26.39 5.95
N LYS A 248 -29.20 26.33 5.37
CA LYS A 248 -29.78 27.41 4.54
C LYS A 248 -30.02 28.72 5.31
N GLY A 249 -30.00 28.70 6.64
CA GLY A 249 -30.16 29.89 7.48
C GLY A 249 -30.47 29.53 8.94
N PRO A 250 -30.44 30.52 9.84
CA PRO A 250 -30.75 30.32 11.25
C PRO A 250 -32.23 29.91 11.41
N ARG A 251 -32.49 28.77 12.07
CA ARG A 251 -33.85 28.33 12.41
C ARG A 251 -34.09 28.53 13.91
N PRO A 252 -35.22 29.11 14.33
CA PRO A 252 -35.54 29.25 15.75
C PRO A 252 -35.79 27.87 16.38
N ILE A 253 -35.46 27.72 17.66
CA ILE A 253 -35.62 26.46 18.42
C ILE A 253 -37.08 25.97 18.47
N SER A 254 -38.05 26.86 18.30
CA SER A 254 -39.48 26.52 18.19
C SER A 254 -39.80 25.69 16.93
N ALA A 255 -39.03 25.87 15.85
CA ALA A 255 -39.19 25.08 14.63
C ALA A 255 -38.79 23.61 14.80
N GLY A 256 -38.03 23.29 15.86
CA GLY A 256 -37.69 21.91 16.25
C GLY A 256 -38.61 21.32 17.33
N GLY A 257 -39.74 21.96 17.65
CA GLY A 257 -40.72 21.46 18.62
C GLY A 257 -40.39 21.74 20.08
N SER A 258 -39.34 22.51 20.38
CA SER A 258 -39.01 22.88 21.76
C SER A 258 -39.86 24.06 22.24
N SER A 259 -40.50 23.89 23.40
CA SER A 259 -41.31 24.92 24.09
C SER A 259 -40.52 25.74 25.12
N TYR A 260 -39.19 25.57 25.19
CA TYR A 260 -38.36 26.19 26.22
C TYR A 260 -38.10 27.68 25.92
N VAL A 261 -38.62 28.57 26.78
CA VAL A 261 -38.48 30.03 26.65
C VAL A 261 -37.29 30.50 27.49
N THR A 262 -36.17 30.81 26.83
CA THR A 262 -34.89 31.10 27.51
C THR A 262 -34.78 32.51 28.09
N GLY A 263 -35.84 33.33 28.07
CA GLY A 263 -35.83 34.72 28.57
C GLY A 263 -34.92 35.70 27.82
N ARG A 264 -34.01 35.22 26.96
CA ARG A 264 -33.03 36.01 26.20
C ARG A 264 -33.66 37.01 25.23
N LYS A 265 -34.86 36.71 24.72
CA LYS A 265 -35.61 37.66 23.87
C LYS A 265 -36.06 38.89 24.66
N ALA A 266 -36.54 38.70 25.89
CA ALA A 266 -36.91 39.80 26.78
C ALA A 266 -35.69 40.65 27.15
N LEU A 267 -34.55 40.01 27.46
CA LEU A 267 -33.29 40.73 27.74
C LEU A 267 -32.76 41.52 26.53
N ALA A 268 -32.93 40.98 25.31
CA ALA A 268 -32.53 41.67 24.09
C ALA A 268 -33.43 42.87 23.78
N GLU A 269 -34.74 42.74 23.97
CA GLU A 269 -35.71 43.83 23.82
C GLU A 269 -35.51 44.92 24.87
N GLU A 270 -35.18 44.55 26.11
CA GLU A 270 -34.88 45.50 27.19
C GLU A 270 -33.59 46.28 26.93
N ARG A 271 -32.55 45.61 26.40
CA ARG A 271 -31.32 46.28 25.94
C ARG A 271 -31.57 47.25 24.78
N LEU A 272 -32.40 46.88 23.80
CA LEU A 272 -32.75 47.76 22.69
C LEU A 272 -33.55 48.97 23.17
N ALA A 273 -34.49 48.77 24.09
CA ALA A 273 -35.25 49.86 24.70
C ALA A 273 -34.36 50.81 25.52
N GLU A 274 -33.38 50.29 26.25
CA GLU A 274 -32.42 51.11 26.98
C GLU A 274 -31.49 51.92 26.06
N GLU A 275 -31.05 51.31 24.95
CA GLU A 275 -30.22 51.96 23.95
C GLU A 275 -30.98 53.07 23.22
N GLU A 276 -32.27 52.85 22.91
CA GLU A 276 -33.14 53.88 22.34
C GLU A 276 -33.41 55.03 23.34
N ARG A 277 -33.59 54.72 24.63
CA ARG A 277 -33.73 55.72 25.70
C ARG A 277 -32.46 56.56 25.85
N LEU A 278 -31.29 55.93 25.79
CA LEU A 278 -29.98 56.61 25.79
C LEU A 278 -29.80 57.47 24.55
N ALA A 279 -30.21 57.01 23.37
CA ALA A 279 -30.18 57.79 22.13
C ALA A 279 -31.08 59.04 22.22
N LYS A 280 -32.30 58.91 22.74
CA LYS A 280 -33.20 60.06 22.99
C LYS A 280 -32.60 61.03 24.01
N ARG A 281 -31.94 60.54 25.07
CA ARG A 281 -31.24 61.40 26.05
C ARG A 281 -30.04 62.13 25.46
N ARG A 282 -29.26 61.45 24.60
CA ARG A 282 -28.14 62.06 23.85
C ARG A 282 -28.64 63.15 22.89
N ALA A 283 -29.76 62.91 22.20
CA ALA A 283 -30.38 63.90 21.32
C ALA A 283 -30.97 65.11 22.07
N ALA A 284 -31.52 64.91 23.27
CA ALA A 284 -32.01 66.01 24.11
C ALA A 284 -30.85 66.87 24.67
N ASN A 285 -29.75 66.23 25.11
CA ASN A 285 -28.56 66.93 25.58
C ASN A 285 -27.84 67.71 24.47
N SER A 286 -27.84 67.20 23.23
CA SER A 286 -27.26 67.94 22.09
C SER A 286 -28.08 69.19 21.73
N LYS A 287 -29.41 69.16 21.89
CA LYS A 287 -30.27 70.35 21.74
C LYS A 287 -30.08 71.38 22.85
N LYS A 288 -29.84 70.96 24.10
CA LYS A 288 -29.55 71.86 25.24
C LYS A 288 -28.21 72.58 25.08
N LYS A 289 -27.21 71.93 24.48
CA LYS A 289 -25.89 72.53 24.15
C LYS A 289 -25.93 73.61 23.05
N LYS A 290 -26.99 73.66 22.23
CA LYS A 290 -27.20 74.68 21.20
C LYS A 290 -27.95 75.94 21.67
N LYS A 291 -28.37 75.99 22.95
CA LYS A 291 -29.11 77.12 23.54
C LYS A 291 -28.33 77.82 24.67
N LYS A 292 -27.03 77.58 24.78
CA LYS A 292 -26.11 78.39 25.62
C LYS A 292 -25.19 79.17 24.70
#